data_AF-A0A956X6W9-F1
#
_entry.id   AF-A0A956X6W9-F1
#
_cell.length_a   1.000
_cell.length_b   1.000
_cell.length_c   1.000
_cell.angle_alpha   90.00
_cell.angle_beta   90.00
_cell.angle_gamma   90.00
#
_symmetry.space_group_name_H-M   'P 1'
#
loop_
_entity.id
_entity.type
_entity.pdbx_description
1 polymer ?
#
loop_
_entity_poly.entity_id
_entity_poly.type
_entity_poly.pdbx_seq_one_letter_code
_entity_poly.pdbx_strand_id
1 'polypeptide(L)'
;MVGRRTHSFSQLGQAPPDHFAAGFRQRIRPFCLYLPLALFFLTFILGCSLLNRNTPTPVPEGQNVQVTLVCSPECASRGQCGQTTDGRSVIFGNSDRPSVSDPQMLFNADEAFPLVAANDQRVQVVTTGEQFDTTFYLITRPQDGRSGWVPGWCVQR
;
A
#
# COMPACT_ATOMS: atom_id res chain seq x y z
N MET A 1 25.75 62.43 -12.11
CA MET A 1 24.85 63.07 -13.10
C MET A 1 25.60 63.15 -14.42
N VAL A 2 25.34 62.21 -15.34
CA VAL A 2 26.05 62.08 -16.62
C VAL A 2 25.04 62.32 -17.74
N GLY A 3 25.40 63.22 -18.66
CA GLY A 3 24.50 63.89 -19.59
C GLY A 3 24.32 63.22 -20.95
N ARG A 4 23.22 63.64 -21.58
CA ARG A 4 22.79 63.48 -22.99
C ARG A 4 23.88 63.80 -24.02
N ARG A 5 23.83 63.11 -25.17
CA ARG A 5 23.70 63.64 -26.55
C ARG A 5 23.63 62.46 -27.55
N THR A 6 22.48 62.19 -28.16
CA THR A 6 22.08 62.58 -29.54
C THR A 6 23.00 62.09 -30.66
N HIS A 7 22.52 61.12 -31.44
CA HIS A 7 22.85 61.01 -32.86
C HIS A 7 21.56 60.82 -33.67
N SER A 8 21.41 61.70 -34.67
CA SER A 8 20.37 61.76 -35.68
C SER A 8 21.09 61.67 -37.03
N PHE A 9 20.55 60.87 -37.98
CA PHE A 9 20.60 60.99 -39.45
C PHE A 9 20.10 59.67 -40.04
N SER A 10 18.89 59.60 -40.62
CA SER A 10 18.51 59.91 -42.02
C SER A 10 19.24 59.02 -43.03
N GLN A 11 18.60 57.94 -43.50
CA GLN A 11 17.73 57.82 -44.70
C GLN A 11 18.48 57.62 -46.02
N LEU A 12 18.19 56.49 -46.69
CA LEU A 12 18.19 56.17 -48.14
C LEU A 12 18.33 54.62 -48.23
N GLY A 13 17.55 53.83 -48.94
CA GLY A 13 16.44 54.06 -49.85
C GLY A 13 15.96 52.71 -50.44
N GLN A 14 14.79 52.76 -51.07
CA GLN A 14 14.27 51.86 -52.14
C GLN A 14 13.74 50.44 -51.82
N ALA A 15 12.56 50.20 -52.39
CA ALA A 15 11.63 49.06 -52.32
C ALA A 15 11.64 48.28 -53.68
N PRO A 16 10.59 47.49 -54.02
CA PRO A 16 10.10 46.16 -53.58
C PRO A 16 10.28 45.15 -54.77
N PRO A 17 9.53 44.03 -55.00
CA PRO A 17 8.46 43.36 -54.24
C PRO A 17 8.62 41.82 -54.11
N ASP A 18 7.68 41.23 -53.35
CA ASP A 18 7.05 39.91 -53.49
C ASP A 18 7.88 38.73 -54.01
N HIS A 19 7.92 37.62 -53.26
CA HIS A 19 7.48 36.30 -53.74
C HIS A 19 7.74 35.18 -52.70
N PHE A 20 6.64 34.56 -52.27
CA PHE A 20 6.51 33.15 -51.86
C PHE A 20 7.38 32.62 -50.69
N ALA A 21 7.06 33.02 -49.46
CA ALA A 21 7.23 32.12 -48.31
C ALA A 21 6.01 31.17 -48.24
N ALA A 22 6.04 30.12 -49.06
CA ALA A 22 5.08 29.02 -48.95
C ALA A 22 5.17 28.43 -47.54
N GLY A 23 4.09 28.60 -46.78
CA GLY A 23 3.97 28.07 -45.43
C GLY A 23 4.11 26.55 -45.44
N PHE A 24 5.26 26.07 -44.99
CA PHE A 24 5.36 24.75 -44.38
C PHE A 24 4.66 24.85 -43.02
N ARG A 25 3.32 24.89 -43.03
CA ARG A 25 2.52 24.51 -41.87
C ARG A 25 2.85 23.05 -41.63
N GLN A 26 3.85 22.80 -40.79
CA GLN A 26 4.02 21.54 -40.09
C GLN A 26 2.68 21.29 -39.40
N ARG A 27 1.85 20.49 -40.07
CA ARG A 27 0.69 19.83 -39.48
C ARG A 27 1.30 18.85 -38.50
N ILE A 28 1.70 19.35 -37.33
CA ILE A 28 2.11 18.54 -36.18
C ILE A 28 0.92 17.63 -35.95
N ARG A 29 1.06 16.40 -36.44
CA ARG A 29 0.02 15.40 -36.36
C ARG A 29 -0.27 15.26 -34.86
N PRO A 30 -1.54 15.37 -34.43
CA PRO A 30 -1.90 15.35 -33.01
C PRO A 30 -1.47 14.04 -32.32
N PHE A 31 -1.04 13.03 -33.10
CA PHE A 31 -0.41 11.79 -32.66
C PHE A 31 0.81 11.93 -31.72
N CYS A 32 1.62 12.98 -31.83
CA CYS A 32 2.80 13.12 -30.96
C CYS A 32 2.46 13.52 -29.51
N LEU A 33 1.32 14.15 -29.27
CA LEU A 33 0.88 14.53 -27.91
C LEU A 33 0.22 13.37 -27.15
N TYR A 34 -0.40 12.43 -27.85
CA TYR A 34 -1.09 11.29 -27.22
C TYR A 34 -0.13 10.18 -26.77
N LEU A 35 1.04 10.04 -27.40
CA LEU A 35 2.03 9.02 -27.05
C LEU A 35 2.57 9.15 -25.60
N PRO A 36 3.06 10.33 -25.15
CA PRO A 36 3.52 10.47 -23.77
C PRO A 36 2.37 10.35 -22.76
N LEU A 37 1.17 10.82 -23.11
CA LEU A 37 -0.03 10.70 -22.26
C LEU A 37 -0.42 9.23 -22.08
N ALA A 38 -0.45 8.45 -23.17
CA ALA A 38 -0.75 7.02 -23.13
C ALA A 38 0.30 6.25 -22.31
N LEU A 39 1.59 6.56 -22.47
CA LEU A 39 2.67 5.97 -21.67
C LEU A 39 2.52 6.29 -20.18
N PHE A 40 2.19 7.54 -19.83
CA PHE A 40 1.91 7.92 -18.45
C PHE A 40 0.78 7.07 -17.85
N PHE A 41 -0.37 6.98 -18.52
CA PHE A 41 -1.48 6.14 -18.05
C PHE A 41 -1.10 4.67 -17.93
N LEU A 42 -0.33 4.13 -18.87
CA LEU A 42 0.11 2.73 -18.85
C LEU A 42 1.04 2.46 -17.65
N THR A 43 2.00 3.35 -17.38
CA THR A 43 2.88 3.25 -16.21
C THR A 43 2.12 3.43 -14.89
N PHE A 44 1.10 4.30 -14.86
CA PHE A 44 0.28 4.51 -13.68
C PHE A 44 -0.57 3.26 -13.35
N ILE A 45 -1.22 2.67 -14.35
CA ILE A 45 -2.01 1.43 -14.17
C ILE A 45 -1.11 0.26 -13.75
N LEU A 46 0.08 0.14 -14.34
CA LEU A 46 1.04 -0.89 -13.96
C LEU A 46 1.56 -0.68 -12.54
N GLY A 47 1.82 0.56 -12.13
CA GLY A 47 2.21 0.93 -10.78
C GLY A 47 1.15 0.58 -9.74
N CYS A 48 -0.11 0.96 -9.97
CA CYS A 48 -1.22 0.61 -9.08
C CYS A 48 -1.39 -0.91 -8.91
N SER A 49 -1.15 -1.68 -9.97
CA SER A 49 -1.28 -3.15 -9.92
C SER A 49 -0.18 -3.80 -9.07
N LEU A 50 1.02 -3.22 -9.03
CA LEU A 50 2.12 -3.70 -8.19
C LEU A 50 1.92 -3.35 -6.70
N LEU A 51 1.26 -2.23 -6.39
CA LEU A 51 0.97 -1.86 -5.00
C LEU A 51 -0.16 -2.69 -4.36
N ASN A 52 -1.03 -3.34 -5.15
CA ASN A 52 -2.19 -4.07 -4.64
C ASN A 52 -1.92 -5.53 -4.22
N ARG A 53 -0.66 -5.93 -4.02
CA ARG A 53 -0.30 -7.32 -3.66
C ARG A 53 -0.71 -7.75 -2.24
N ASN A 54 -1.27 -6.86 -1.43
CA ASN A 54 -1.59 -7.12 -0.02
C ASN A 54 -3.06 -7.45 0.23
N THR A 55 -3.82 -7.81 -0.81
CA THR A 55 -5.20 -8.29 -0.63
C THR A 55 -5.18 -9.62 0.13
N PRO A 56 -5.92 -9.74 1.26
CA PRO A 56 -6.10 -10.99 1.96
C PRO A 56 -6.53 -12.10 1.00
N THR A 57 -5.94 -13.28 1.16
CA THR A 57 -6.41 -14.46 0.46
C THR A 57 -7.59 -15.04 1.25
N PRO A 58 -8.82 -14.99 0.72
CA PRO A 58 -9.96 -15.61 1.39
C PRO A 58 -9.76 -17.14 1.43
N VAL A 59 -10.14 -17.76 2.54
CA VAL A 59 -10.24 -19.22 2.60
C VAL A 59 -11.45 -19.66 1.75
N PRO A 60 -11.36 -20.69 0.90
CA PRO A 60 -12.47 -21.14 0.07
C PRO A 60 -13.73 -21.41 0.89
N GLU A 61 -14.85 -20.78 0.52
CA GLU A 61 -16.17 -21.06 1.10
C GLU A 61 -16.48 -22.56 0.97
N GLY A 62 -16.55 -23.26 2.11
CA GLY A 62 -16.82 -24.70 2.17
C GLY A 62 -15.73 -25.53 2.85
N GLN A 63 -14.52 -25.00 3.05
CA GLN A 63 -13.55 -25.60 3.95
C GLN A 63 -13.71 -24.99 5.35
N ASN A 64 -14.26 -25.76 6.29
CA ASN A 64 -14.25 -25.40 7.71
C ASN A 64 -12.84 -25.60 8.27
N VAL A 65 -11.92 -24.71 7.89
CA VAL A 65 -10.54 -24.72 8.38
C VAL A 65 -10.57 -24.10 9.78
N GLN A 66 -10.20 -24.89 10.78
CA GLN A 66 -10.02 -24.39 12.14
C GLN A 66 -8.53 -24.24 12.42
N VAL A 67 -8.20 -23.24 13.23
CA VAL A 67 -6.85 -23.00 13.72
C VAL A 67 -6.88 -22.96 15.24
N THR A 68 -5.90 -23.60 15.88
CA THR A 68 -5.75 -23.54 17.34
C THR A 68 -4.80 -22.41 17.68
N LEU A 69 -5.19 -21.55 18.61
CA LEU A 69 -4.32 -20.49 19.07
C LEU A 69 -3.46 -20.97 20.22
N VAL A 70 -2.14 -20.72 20.19
CA VAL A 70 -1.23 -21.16 21.25
C VAL A 70 -0.25 -20.05 21.58
N CYS A 71 -0.03 -19.83 22.88
CA CYS A 71 1.01 -18.91 23.37
C CYS A 71 2.38 -19.60 23.28
N SER A 72 2.85 -19.81 22.04
CA SER A 72 4.17 -20.37 21.77
C SER A 72 5.28 -19.47 22.32
N PRO A 73 6.50 -19.99 22.55
CA PRO A 73 7.63 -19.15 22.96
C PRO A 73 7.88 -17.97 21.99
N GLU A 74 7.64 -18.18 20.70
CA GLU A 74 7.79 -17.12 19.69
C GLU A 74 6.69 -16.06 19.85
N CYS A 75 5.41 -16.47 19.95
CA CYS A 75 4.28 -15.58 20.20
C CYS A 75 4.48 -14.75 21.49
N ALA A 76 4.96 -15.38 22.56
CA ALA A 76 5.24 -14.74 23.84
C ALA A 76 6.41 -13.75 23.76
N SER A 77 7.51 -14.14 23.10
CA SER A 77 8.69 -13.27 22.93
C SER A 77 8.39 -12.01 22.11
N ARG A 78 7.37 -12.07 21.25
CA ARG A 78 6.85 -10.94 20.46
C ARG A 78 5.75 -10.15 21.19
N GLY A 79 5.45 -10.50 22.44
CA GLY A 79 4.44 -9.81 23.25
C GLY A 79 3.01 -9.97 22.74
N GLN A 80 2.71 -11.05 22.00
CA GLN A 80 1.40 -11.28 21.38
C GLN A 80 0.49 -12.20 22.21
N CYS A 81 0.94 -12.61 23.40
CA CYS A 81 0.13 -13.33 24.36
C CYS A 81 0.47 -12.94 25.78
N GLY A 82 -0.43 -13.26 26.69
CA GLY A 82 -0.27 -13.01 28.12
C GLY A 82 -1.23 -13.84 28.95
N GLN A 83 -1.31 -13.53 30.24
CA GLN A 83 -2.25 -14.15 31.16
C GLN A 83 -3.22 -13.10 31.70
N THR A 84 -4.47 -13.53 31.85
CA THR A 84 -5.49 -12.77 32.58
C THR A 84 -5.28 -12.90 34.09
N THR A 85 -5.96 -12.06 34.87
CA THR A 85 -5.96 -12.14 36.34
C THR A 85 -6.43 -13.50 36.87
N ASP A 86 -7.25 -14.20 36.09
CA ASP A 86 -7.79 -15.52 36.43
C ASP A 86 -6.84 -16.67 36.05
N GLY A 87 -5.63 -16.36 35.57
CA GLY A 87 -4.62 -17.34 35.16
C GLY A 87 -4.84 -17.95 33.77
N ARG A 88 -5.87 -17.52 33.02
CA ARG A 88 -6.09 -18.00 31.64
C ARG A 88 -5.13 -17.32 30.67
N SER A 89 -4.50 -18.12 29.81
CA SER A 89 -3.68 -17.63 28.71
C SER A 89 -4.54 -17.05 27.59
N VAL A 90 -4.15 -15.89 27.07
CA VAL A 90 -4.85 -15.19 26.00
C VAL A 90 -3.88 -14.74 24.90
N ILE A 91 -4.37 -14.76 23.67
CA ILE A 91 -3.71 -14.20 22.49
C ILE A 91 -4.30 -12.83 22.19
N PHE A 92 -3.43 -11.89 21.90
CA PHE A 92 -3.80 -10.53 21.52
C PHE A 92 -4.05 -10.46 20.01
N GLY A 93 -5.15 -9.81 19.63
CA GLY A 93 -5.49 -9.58 18.22
C GLY A 93 -6.07 -8.19 17.98
N ASN A 94 -6.18 -7.84 16.71
CA ASN A 94 -6.68 -6.55 16.25
C ASN A 94 -7.92 -6.75 15.36
N SER A 95 -9.00 -6.01 15.59
CA SER A 95 -10.25 -6.22 14.85
C SER A 95 -10.20 -5.67 13.44
N ASP A 96 -9.38 -4.65 13.22
CA ASP A 96 -9.50 -3.80 12.03
C ASP A 96 -8.49 -4.18 10.96
N ARG A 97 -7.27 -4.56 11.36
CA ARG A 97 -6.16 -4.83 10.43
C ARG A 97 -5.13 -5.81 10.96
N PRO A 98 -4.35 -6.45 10.08
CA PRO A 98 -3.11 -7.14 10.44
C PRO A 98 -2.18 -6.18 11.24
N SER A 99 -2.00 -6.44 12.54
CA SER A 99 -1.20 -5.60 13.43
C SER A 99 -0.64 -6.41 14.58
N VAL A 100 0.60 -6.10 14.98
CA VAL A 100 1.25 -6.62 16.21
C VAL A 100 1.21 -5.60 17.36
N SER A 101 0.62 -4.42 17.13
CA SER A 101 0.43 -3.35 18.12
C SER A 101 -1.05 -3.01 18.27
N ASP A 102 -1.36 -2.30 19.36
CA ASP A 102 -2.70 -1.82 19.70
C ASP A 102 -3.77 -2.93 19.65
N PRO A 103 -3.62 -3.98 20.49
CA PRO A 103 -4.59 -5.06 20.50
C PRO A 103 -5.94 -4.56 20.99
N GLN A 104 -6.99 -4.90 20.24
CA GLN A 104 -8.39 -4.54 20.52
C GLN A 104 -9.22 -5.76 20.92
N MET A 105 -8.67 -6.96 20.75
CA MET A 105 -9.33 -8.23 20.99
C MET A 105 -8.43 -9.19 21.76
N LEU A 106 -9.07 -10.00 22.61
CA LEU A 106 -8.46 -11.12 23.31
C LEU A 106 -9.12 -12.40 22.81
N PHE A 107 -8.31 -13.42 22.55
CA PHE A 107 -8.74 -14.76 22.23
C PHE A 107 -8.18 -15.71 23.27
N ASN A 108 -8.94 -16.72 23.71
CA ASN A 108 -8.38 -17.71 24.62
C ASN A 108 -7.32 -18.53 23.87
N ALA A 109 -6.21 -18.80 24.54
CA ALA A 109 -5.28 -19.81 24.04
C ALA A 109 -5.89 -21.21 24.17
N ASP A 110 -5.36 -22.14 23.40
CA ASP A 110 -5.74 -23.56 23.31
C ASP A 110 -7.19 -23.80 22.85
N GLU A 111 -7.83 -22.77 22.29
CA GLU A 111 -9.16 -22.83 21.67
C GLU A 111 -9.02 -22.85 20.14
N ALA A 112 -9.92 -23.60 19.49
CA ALA A 112 -10.01 -23.69 18.04
C ALA A 112 -10.95 -22.61 17.49
N PHE A 113 -10.48 -21.86 16.50
CA PHE A 113 -11.25 -20.79 15.86
C PHE A 113 -11.41 -21.06 14.36
N PRO A 114 -12.59 -20.78 13.78
CA PRO A 114 -12.77 -20.74 12.35
C PRO A 114 -11.83 -19.74 11.69
N LEU A 115 -11.06 -20.21 10.70
CA LEU A 115 -10.21 -19.38 9.86
C LEU A 115 -11.01 -18.80 8.69
N VAL A 116 -10.94 -17.49 8.53
CA VAL A 116 -11.66 -16.73 7.49
C VAL A 116 -10.76 -16.33 6.35
N ALA A 117 -9.58 -15.80 6.67
CA ALA A 117 -8.63 -15.31 5.67
C ALA A 117 -7.19 -15.40 6.19
N ALA A 118 -6.24 -15.40 5.28
CA ALA A 118 -4.82 -15.24 5.57
C ALA A 118 -4.25 -14.05 4.80
N ASN A 119 -3.32 -13.33 5.42
CA ASN A 119 -2.66 -12.19 4.79
C ASN A 119 -1.18 -12.15 5.16
N ASP A 120 -0.31 -12.37 4.17
CA ASP A 120 1.13 -12.24 4.34
C ASP A 120 1.52 -10.76 4.33
N GLN A 121 2.16 -10.32 5.41
CA GLN A 121 2.56 -8.93 5.58
C GLN A 121 4.01 -8.84 6.03
N ARG A 122 4.72 -7.86 5.47
CA ARG A 122 5.98 -7.38 6.03
C ARG A 122 5.69 -6.34 7.09
N VAL A 123 6.02 -6.65 8.34
CA VAL A 123 5.81 -5.76 9.47
C VAL A 123 7.12 -5.05 9.79
N GLN A 124 7.02 -3.76 10.08
CA GLN A 124 8.14 -2.97 10.58
C GLN A 124 7.83 -2.48 11.99
N VAL A 125 8.72 -2.77 12.93
CA VAL A 125 8.63 -2.25 14.30
C VAL A 125 9.21 -0.84 14.32
N VAL A 126 8.36 0.18 14.42
CA VAL A 126 8.76 1.60 14.32
C VAL A 126 9.85 1.96 15.34
N THR A 127 9.79 1.41 16.54
CA THR A 127 10.73 1.73 17.63
C THR A 127 12.13 1.15 17.41
N THR A 128 12.25 -0.05 16.86
CA THR A 128 13.54 -0.75 16.69
C THR A 128 14.06 -0.74 15.26
N GLY A 129 13.20 -0.43 14.28
CA GLY A 129 13.50 -0.53 12.85
C GLY A 129 13.51 -1.95 12.30
N GLU A 130 13.29 -2.98 13.14
CA GLU A 130 13.26 -4.39 12.73
C GLU A 130 12.14 -4.63 11.72
N GLN A 131 12.45 -5.43 10.68
CA GLN A 131 11.48 -5.88 9.70
C GLN A 131 11.43 -7.40 9.68
N PHE A 132 10.21 -7.95 9.60
CA PHE A 132 10.01 -9.38 9.47
C PHE A 132 8.76 -9.66 8.63
N ASP A 133 8.78 -10.79 7.96
CA ASP A 133 7.64 -11.31 7.20
C ASP A 133 6.84 -12.25 8.10
N THR A 134 5.52 -12.08 8.14
CA THR A 134 4.62 -12.96 8.90
C THR A 134 3.26 -13.05 8.23
N THR A 135 2.59 -14.18 8.41
CA THR A 135 1.22 -14.38 7.98
C THR A 135 0.28 -13.98 9.11
N PHE A 136 -0.68 -13.11 8.83
CA PHE A 136 -1.79 -12.85 9.74
C PHE A 136 -3.00 -13.68 9.35
N TYR A 137 -3.69 -14.20 10.35
CA TYR A 137 -4.90 -14.98 10.17
C TYR A 137 -6.09 -14.20 10.70
N LEU A 138 -7.10 -14.01 9.86
CA LEU A 138 -8.39 -13.50 10.27
C LEU A 138 -9.20 -14.68 10.79
N ILE A 139 -9.53 -14.65 12.08
CA ILE A 139 -10.32 -15.67 12.75
C ILE A 139 -11.64 -15.06 13.24
N THR A 140 -12.68 -15.88 13.35
CA THR A 140 -13.97 -15.46 13.89
C THR A 140 -14.24 -16.11 15.23
N ARG A 141 -14.64 -15.31 16.21
CA ARG A 141 -15.05 -15.80 17.51
C ARG A 141 -16.45 -16.45 17.41
N PRO A 142 -16.61 -17.73 17.75
CA PRO A 142 -17.89 -18.42 17.60
C PRO A 142 -18.97 -17.88 18.56
N GLN A 143 -18.59 -17.28 19.70
CA GLN A 143 -19.54 -16.82 20.71
C GLN A 143 -20.29 -15.52 20.31
N ASP A 144 -19.63 -14.58 19.62
CA ASP A 144 -20.20 -13.27 19.26
C ASP A 144 -20.10 -12.91 17.77
N GLY A 145 -19.49 -13.79 16.96
CA GLY A 145 -19.32 -13.58 15.52
C GLY A 145 -18.31 -12.50 15.14
N ARG A 146 -17.56 -11.93 16.09
CA ARG A 146 -16.56 -10.90 15.80
C ARG A 146 -15.30 -11.52 15.23
N SER A 147 -14.77 -10.92 14.18
CA SER A 147 -13.51 -11.33 13.59
C SER A 147 -12.35 -10.47 14.06
N GLY A 148 -11.15 -11.07 14.13
CA GLY A 148 -9.93 -10.35 14.44
C GLY A 148 -8.71 -11.03 13.81
N TRP A 149 -7.69 -10.21 13.56
CA TRP A 149 -6.41 -10.62 13.03
C TRP A 149 -5.48 -11.05 14.15
N VAL A 150 -4.88 -12.23 13.99
CA VAL A 150 -3.85 -12.77 14.87
C VAL A 150 -2.58 -13.09 14.07
N PRO A 151 -1.38 -12.84 14.62
CA PRO A 151 -0.13 -13.15 13.94
C PRO A 151 0.14 -14.66 13.93
N GLY A 152 0.79 -15.14 12.88
CA GLY A 152 0.92 -16.57 12.63
C GLY A 152 1.78 -17.33 13.62
N TRP A 153 2.64 -16.65 14.37
CA TRP A 153 3.41 -17.26 15.46
C TRP A 153 2.56 -17.74 16.63
N CYS A 154 1.34 -17.24 16.74
CA CYS A 154 0.36 -17.63 17.76
C CYS A 154 -0.62 -18.69 17.25
N VAL A 155 -0.43 -19.21 16.03
CA VAL A 155 -1.31 -20.21 15.41
C VAL A 155 -0.60 -21.54 15.30
N GLN A 156 -1.22 -22.59 15.86
CA GLN A 156 -0.85 -23.97 15.65
C GLN A 156 -1.80 -24.59 14.62
N ARG A 157 -1.22 -25.22 13.59
CA ARG A 157 -1.93 -25.95 12.54
C ARG A 157 -1.73 -27.45 12.69
#